data_AF-M4VNA6-F1
#
_entry.id   AF-M4VNA6-F1
#
_cell.length_a   1.000
_cell.length_b   1.000
_cell.length_c   1.000
_cell.angle_alpha   90.00
_cell.angle_beta   90.00
_cell.angle_gamma   90.00
#
_symmetry.space_group_name_H-M   'P 1'
#
loop_
_entity.id
_entity.type
_entity.pdbx_description
1 polymer ?
#
loop_
_entity_poly.entity_id
_entity_poly.type
_entity_poly.pdbx_seq_one_letter_code
_entity_poly.pdbx_strand_id
1 'polypeptide(L)'
;MRQTLAIVALSVFTTLFADAALASGRLCTKFESRPAVQTVVQILAKKLSYSMEQLCNHERILDIQDEPRRFFYQDSGQYETHTVITLHYNEYSCEYHYNAGRSQWQKEYCYSTW
;
A
#
# COMPACT_ATOMS: atom_id res chain seq x y z
N MET A 1 -12.00 -45.35 -54.81
CA MET A 1 -12.49 -44.05 -54.30
C MET A 1 -13.16 -44.28 -52.95
N ARG A 2 -12.61 -43.75 -51.86
CA ARG A 2 -13.29 -43.46 -50.59
C ARG A 2 -12.35 -42.57 -49.77
N GLN A 3 -12.70 -41.29 -49.72
CA GLN A 3 -12.09 -40.30 -48.84
C GLN A 3 -12.63 -40.52 -47.43
N THR A 4 -11.79 -40.39 -46.41
CA THR A 4 -12.27 -39.98 -45.08
C THR A 4 -11.17 -39.17 -44.40
N LEU A 5 -11.35 -37.85 -44.45
CA LEU A 5 -10.67 -36.85 -43.62
C LEU A 5 -10.97 -37.16 -42.14
N ALA A 6 -9.96 -37.13 -41.27
CA ALA A 6 -10.17 -36.97 -39.83
C ALA A 6 -9.18 -35.92 -39.31
N ILE A 7 -9.76 -34.79 -38.91
CA ILE A 7 -9.14 -33.60 -38.35
C ILE A 7 -8.69 -33.91 -36.92
N VAL A 8 -7.41 -33.68 -36.59
CA VAL A 8 -6.92 -33.73 -35.20
C VAL A 8 -6.66 -32.31 -34.71
N ALA A 9 -7.30 -32.00 -33.60
CA ALA A 9 -7.54 -30.69 -33.03
C ALA A 9 -6.27 -29.91 -32.66
N LEU A 10 -6.24 -28.64 -33.05
CA LEU A 10 -5.25 -27.66 -32.62
C LEU A 10 -5.62 -27.16 -31.22
N SER A 11 -4.89 -27.59 -30.20
CA SER A 11 -5.08 -27.17 -28.81
C SER A 11 -4.61 -25.73 -28.63
N VAL A 12 -5.54 -24.78 -28.60
CA VAL A 12 -5.26 -23.39 -28.24
C VAL A 12 -5.06 -23.30 -26.73
N PHE A 13 -3.81 -23.17 -26.30
CA PHE A 13 -3.46 -22.76 -24.93
C PHE A 13 -3.80 -21.27 -24.79
N THR A 14 -5.05 -20.96 -24.44
CA THR A 14 -5.41 -19.61 -23.98
C THR A 14 -4.85 -19.45 -22.57
N THR A 15 -3.65 -18.89 -22.46
CA THR A 15 -3.17 -18.31 -21.21
C THR A 15 -4.08 -17.15 -20.86
N LEU A 16 -5.04 -17.41 -19.98
CA LEU A 16 -5.82 -16.40 -19.29
C LEU A 16 -4.85 -15.55 -18.47
N PHE A 17 -4.39 -14.44 -19.04
CA PHE A 17 -3.97 -13.31 -18.22
C PHE A 17 -5.27 -12.82 -17.57
N ALA A 18 -5.55 -13.29 -16.36
CA ALA A 18 -6.53 -12.65 -15.53
C ALA A 18 -6.06 -11.20 -15.36
N ASP A 19 -6.76 -10.28 -16.00
CA ASP A 19 -6.70 -8.87 -15.68
C ASP A 19 -6.91 -8.77 -14.16
N ALA A 20 -5.82 -8.53 -13.43
CA ALA A 20 -5.87 -8.09 -12.05
C ALA A 20 -6.48 -6.68 -12.08
N ALA A 21 -7.80 -6.63 -12.26
CA ALA A 21 -8.59 -5.42 -12.10
C ALA A 21 -8.44 -5.03 -10.63
N LEU A 22 -7.52 -4.08 -10.44
CA LEU A 22 -7.13 -3.43 -9.21
C LEU A 22 -8.34 -3.16 -8.32
N ALA A 23 -8.60 -4.06 -7.37
CA ALA A 23 -9.32 -3.73 -6.16
C ALA A 23 -8.39 -2.81 -5.35
N SER A 24 -8.38 -1.52 -5.72
CA SER A 24 -7.93 -0.44 -4.85
C SER A 24 -8.58 -0.69 -3.49
N GLY A 25 -7.79 -1.19 -2.54
CA GLY A 25 -8.34 -1.67 -1.28
C GLY A 25 -9.09 -0.55 -0.61
N ARG A 26 -10.26 -0.86 -0.04
CA ARG A 26 -11.28 0.13 0.34
C ARG A 26 -10.71 1.32 1.12
N LEU A 27 -9.70 1.06 1.95
CA LEU A 27 -9.03 2.05 2.81
C LEU A 27 -8.11 3.03 2.06
N CYS A 28 -7.56 2.62 0.91
CA CYS A 28 -6.57 3.38 0.15
C CYS A 28 -7.12 4.18 -1.03
N THR A 29 -8.40 3.97 -1.40
CA THR A 29 -9.09 4.72 -2.47
C THR A 29 -8.97 6.24 -2.29
N LYS A 30 -9.00 6.73 -1.04
CA LYS A 30 -8.83 8.15 -0.68
C LYS A 30 -7.44 8.73 -1.00
N PHE A 31 -6.48 7.91 -1.43
CA PHE A 31 -5.15 8.34 -1.84
C PHE A 31 -4.96 8.37 -3.35
N GLU A 32 -5.93 7.94 -4.17
CA GLU A 32 -5.81 7.86 -5.63
C GLU A 32 -5.40 9.17 -6.31
N SER A 33 -5.89 10.30 -5.81
CA SER A 33 -5.49 11.63 -6.29
C SER A 33 -4.21 12.19 -5.65
N ARG A 34 -3.56 11.42 -4.76
CA ARG A 34 -2.42 11.86 -3.92
C ARG A 34 -1.24 10.89 -4.06
N PRO A 35 -0.51 10.90 -5.20
CA PRO A 35 0.53 9.92 -5.51
C PRO A 35 1.70 9.92 -4.51
N ALA A 36 2.02 11.07 -3.92
CA ALA A 36 3.05 11.16 -2.87
C ALA A 36 2.64 10.37 -1.61
N VAL A 37 1.36 10.43 -1.21
CA VAL A 37 0.86 9.66 -0.06
C VAL A 37 0.80 8.18 -0.39
N GLN A 38 0.32 7.81 -1.58
CA GLN A 38 0.32 6.41 -2.04
C GLN A 38 1.72 5.79 -1.99
N THR A 39 2.73 6.54 -2.43
CA THR A 39 4.13 6.10 -2.38
C THR A 39 4.55 5.78 -0.95
N VAL A 40 4.21 6.64 0.02
CA VAL A 40 4.53 6.40 1.44
C VAL A 40 3.77 5.21 2.00
N VAL A 41 2.49 5.05 1.66
CA VAL A 41 1.69 3.88 2.09
C VAL A 41 2.25 2.59 1.50
N GLN A 42 2.74 2.60 0.24
CA GLN A 42 3.41 1.45 -0.37
C GLN A 42 4.74 1.11 0.32
N ILE A 43 5.52 2.12 0.70
CA ILE A 43 6.75 1.94 1.49
C ILE A 43 6.41 1.34 2.86
N LEU A 44 5.30 1.79 3.48
CA LEU A 44 4.83 1.25 4.76
C LEU A 44 4.39 -0.20 4.62
N ALA A 45 3.61 -0.53 3.59
CA ALA A 45 3.20 -1.90 3.30
C ALA A 45 4.43 -2.82 3.23
N LYS A 46 5.45 -2.43 2.46
CA LYS A 46 6.71 -3.17 2.37
C LYS A 46 7.41 -3.32 3.72
N LYS A 47 7.50 -2.24 4.54
CA LYS A 47 8.09 -2.29 5.89
C LYS A 47 7.37 -3.30 6.79
N LEU A 48 6.05 -3.40 6.66
CA LEU A 48 5.20 -4.31 7.42
C LEU A 48 5.06 -5.70 6.78
N SER A 49 5.82 -6.00 5.73
CA SER A 49 5.78 -7.27 5.00
C SER A 49 4.41 -7.58 4.36
N TYR A 50 3.69 -6.53 3.94
CA TYR A 50 2.48 -6.62 3.14
C TYR A 50 2.73 -6.16 1.70
N SER A 51 1.95 -6.71 0.76
CA SER A 51 1.67 -6.00 -0.49
C SER A 51 0.80 -4.78 -0.22
N MET A 52 0.77 -3.83 -1.16
CA MET A 52 -0.13 -2.68 -1.07
C MET A 52 -1.60 -3.13 -0.95
N GLU A 53 -2.01 -4.10 -1.76
CA GLU A 53 -3.35 -4.67 -1.73
C GLU A 53 -3.68 -5.33 -0.38
N GLN A 54 -2.74 -6.07 0.21
CA GLN A 54 -2.92 -6.70 1.52
C GLN A 54 -3.11 -5.65 2.62
N LEU A 55 -2.30 -4.58 2.63
CA LEU A 55 -2.44 -3.52 3.62
C LEU A 55 -3.78 -2.79 3.48
N CYS A 56 -4.16 -2.44 2.25
CA CYS A 56 -5.36 -1.66 1.96
C CYS A 56 -6.68 -2.44 2.18
N ASN A 57 -6.61 -3.77 2.29
CA ASN A 57 -7.74 -4.67 2.55
C ASN A 57 -7.60 -5.45 3.86
N HIS A 58 -6.66 -5.06 4.73
CA HIS A 58 -6.37 -5.81 5.94
C HIS A 58 -7.55 -5.76 6.93
N GLU A 59 -8.12 -6.92 7.29
CA GLU A 59 -9.37 -7.01 8.07
C GLU A 59 -9.32 -6.31 9.45
N ARG A 60 -8.14 -6.29 10.08
CA ARG A 60 -7.95 -5.65 11.38
C ARG A 60 -7.73 -4.13 11.31
N ILE A 61 -7.41 -3.59 10.13
CA ILE A 61 -7.17 -2.16 9.96
C ILE A 61 -8.51 -1.50 9.64
N LEU A 62 -8.95 -0.62 10.54
CA LEU A 62 -10.20 0.11 10.41
C LEU A 62 -10.05 1.36 9.53
N ASP A 63 -8.89 2.01 9.60
CA ASP A 63 -8.54 3.14 8.74
C ASP A 63 -7.02 3.29 8.57
N ILE A 64 -6.61 3.91 7.47
CA ILE A 64 -5.25 4.37 7.20
C ILE A 64 -5.31 5.89 7.08
N GLN A 65 -4.93 6.64 8.10
CA GLN A 65 -4.92 8.10 8.07
C GLN A 65 -3.55 8.64 7.62
N ASP A 66 -3.53 9.76 6.91
CA ASP A 66 -2.31 10.52 6.61
C ASP A 66 -2.35 11.94 7.21
N GLU A 67 -1.22 12.42 7.71
CA GLU A 67 -1.06 13.79 8.19
C GLU A 67 0.37 14.31 7.90
N PRO A 68 0.54 15.51 7.33
CA PRO A 68 1.84 16.15 7.26
C PRO A 68 2.22 16.76 8.62
N ARG A 69 3.39 16.39 9.17
CA ARG A 69 3.91 16.99 10.41
C ARG A 69 5.32 17.51 10.23
N ARG A 70 5.66 18.62 10.88
CA ARG A 70 7.00 19.23 10.80
C ARG A 70 7.83 18.90 12.03
N PHE A 71 9.07 18.48 11.82
CA PHE A 71 10.02 18.15 12.88
C PHE A 71 11.30 18.96 12.69
N PHE A 72 11.83 19.52 13.77
CA PHE A 72 13.12 20.20 13.75
C PHE A 72 14.26 19.18 13.87
N TYR A 73 15.25 19.31 13.01
CA TYR A 73 16.43 18.45 12.96
C TYR A 73 17.67 19.26 13.31
N GLN A 74 18.38 18.83 14.35
CA GLN A 74 19.57 19.54 14.83
C GLN A 74 20.75 19.47 13.86
N ASP A 75 20.89 18.35 13.14
CA ASP A 75 21.97 18.12 12.18
C ASP A 75 21.84 18.99 10.92
N SER A 76 20.62 19.22 10.44
CA SER A 76 20.36 20.13 9.31
C SER A 76 20.09 21.57 9.75
N GLY A 77 19.77 21.80 11.03
CA GLY A 77 19.38 23.11 11.55
C GLY A 77 18.07 23.64 10.97
N GLN A 78 17.22 22.76 10.42
CA GLN A 78 16.00 23.12 9.70
C GLN A 78 14.81 22.26 10.13
N TYR A 79 13.61 22.74 9.81
CA TYR A 79 12.39 21.94 9.93
C TYR A 79 12.15 21.13 8.67
N GLU A 80 11.90 19.84 8.83
CA GLU A 80 11.61 18.91 7.74
C GLU A 80 10.20 18.33 7.91
N THR A 81 9.51 18.10 6.79
CA THR A 81 8.15 17.58 6.79
C THR A 81 8.17 16.06 6.69
N HIS A 82 7.45 15.42 7.60
CA HIS A 82 7.14 14.00 7.54
C HIS A 82 5.74 13.80 7.00
N THR A 83 5.56 12.71 6.26
CA THR A 83 4.24 12.10 6.06
C THR A 83 4.05 11.11 7.19
N VAL A 84 3.12 11.40 8.10
CA VAL A 84 2.73 10.50 9.18
C VAL A 84 1.57 9.64 8.69
N ILE A 85 1.75 8.33 8.72
CA ILE A 85 0.68 7.38 8.44
C ILE A 85 0.25 6.73 9.75
N THR A 86 -1.05 6.80 10.06
CA THR A 86 -1.64 6.14 11.23
C THR A 86 -2.48 4.96 10.77
N LEU A 87 -2.14 3.76 11.25
CA LEU A 87 -2.98 2.58 11.11
C LEU A 87 -3.88 2.49 12.33
N HIS A 88 -5.18 2.65 12.13
CA HIS A 88 -6.18 2.54 13.20
C HIS A 88 -6.69 1.10 13.30
N TYR A 89 -6.63 0.54 14.51
CA TYR A 89 -7.23 -0.74 14.87
C TYR A 89 -8.34 -0.51 15.90
N ASN A 90 -9.05 -1.57 16.29
CA ASN A 90 -10.18 -1.45 17.22
C ASN A 90 -9.78 -0.96 18.63
N GLU A 91 -8.58 -1.30 19.10
CA GLU A 91 -8.16 -1.05 20.50
C GLU A 91 -6.89 -0.19 20.61
N TYR A 92 -6.21 0.04 19.48
CA TYR A 92 -4.97 0.79 19.45
C TYR A 92 -4.77 1.41 18.05
N SER A 93 -3.86 2.36 17.96
CA SER A 93 -3.40 2.93 16.69
C SER A 93 -1.88 2.90 16.65
N CYS A 94 -1.30 2.77 15.47
CA CYS A 94 0.14 2.83 15.27
C CYS A 94 0.49 3.95 14.28
N GLU A 95 1.36 4.87 14.68
CA GLU A 95 1.89 5.93 13.82
C GLU A 95 3.26 5.56 13.25
N TYR A 96 3.45 5.84 11.96
CA TYR A 96 4.69 5.66 11.24
C TYR A 96 5.08 6.97 10.55
N HIS A 97 6.26 7.50 10.88
CA HIS A 97 6.70 8.82 10.45
C HIS A 97 7.75 8.70 9.35
N TYR A 98 7.38 8.99 8.10
CA TYR A 98 8.29 8.93 6.96
C TYR A 98 8.79 10.32 6.58
N ASN A 99 10.11 10.50 6.56
CA ASN A 99 10.73 11.71 6.01
C ASN A 99 11.19 11.43 4.57
N ALA A 100 10.49 12.00 3.60
CA ALA A 100 10.81 11.82 2.18
C ALA A 100 12.16 12.44 1.79
N GLY A 101 12.54 13.58 2.38
CA GLY A 101 13.82 14.24 2.12
C GLY A 101 15.02 13.41 2.56
N ARG A 102 14.84 12.59 3.61
CA ARG A 102 15.87 11.66 4.11
C ARG A 102 15.65 10.21 3.67
N SER A 103 14.57 9.92 2.95
CA SER A 103 14.17 8.58 2.50
C SER A 103 14.17 7.51 3.60
N GLN A 104 13.70 7.85 4.80
CA GLN A 104 13.74 6.94 5.96
C GLN A 104 12.60 7.14 6.95
N TRP A 105 12.31 6.08 7.72
CA TRP A 105 11.41 6.10 8.87
C TRP A 105 12.12 6.67 10.10
N GLN A 106 11.47 7.60 10.80
CA GLN A 106 12.08 8.37 11.89
C GLN A 106 11.53 7.99 13.26
N LYS A 107 10.22 7.77 13.31
CA LYS A 107 9.51 7.41 14.53
C LYS A 107 8.42 6.41 14.20
N GLU A 108 8.27 5.44 15.09
CA GLU A 108 7.20 4.45 15.09
C GLU A 108 6.75 4.26 16.53
N TYR A 109 5.43 4.32 16.77
CA TYR A 109 4.87 4.00 18.07
C TYR A 109 3.39 3.65 17.94
N CYS A 110 2.93 2.79 18.86
CA CYS A 110 1.53 2.46 18.99
C CYS A 110 0.99 2.97 20.33
N TYR A 111 -0.27 3.38 20.34
CA TYR A 111 -0.94 3.91 21.53
C TYR A 111 -2.36 3.34 21.66
N SER A 112 -2.80 3.17 22.90
CA SER A 112 -4.18 2.78 23.25
C SER A 112 -5.15 3.86 22.78
N THR A 113 -6.31 3.45 22.27
CA THR A 113 -7.43 4.36 21.97
C THR A 113 -8.42 4.52 23.13
N TRP A 114 -8.09 3.93 24.29
CA TRP A 114 -8.80 4.00 25.57
C TRP A 114 -7.97 4.73 26.63
#